data_AF-A0A8C6ZTS4-F1
#
_entry.id   AF-A0A8C6ZTS4-F1
#
_cell.length_a   1.000
_cell.length_b   1.000
_cell.length_c   1.000
_cell.angle_alpha   90.00
_cell.angle_beta   90.00
_cell.angle_gamma   90.00
#
_symmetry.space_group_name_H-M   'P 1'
#
loop_
_entity.id
_entity.type
_entity.pdbx_description
1 polymer ?
#
loop_
_entity_poly.entity_id
_entity_poly.type
_entity_poly.pdbx_seq_one_letter_code
_entity_poly.pdbx_strand_id
1 'polypeptide(L)'
;ALSCSPDDDLHVDFVTAASNLRAGNYGIPGADRLASKRLMGRIVPAIATTTMAVAGLACLEIYKLAWGCRERGCYRRSNVYLSSSLLLRGEPGPPDTYWYGQREWSCWERLEVQAAGADGREMTLRELLEWLEASAAARAGRGPRSPALTPAPRRARTAGPSPCSCTATRCSTTARPTRRRGRGSGR
;
A
#
# COMPACT_ATOMS: atom_id res chain seq x y z
N ALA A 1 -4.74 35.25 12.60
CA ALA A 1 -3.54 34.59 12.06
C ALA A 1 -3.51 34.85 10.57
N LEU A 2 -2.40 35.35 10.01
CA LEU A 2 -2.25 35.50 8.55
C LEU A 2 -2.08 34.10 7.95
N SER A 3 -3.04 33.66 7.14
CA SER A 3 -2.94 32.43 6.36
C SER A 3 -2.08 32.69 5.12
N CYS A 4 -0.91 32.05 5.04
CA CYS A 4 -0.06 32.10 3.85
C CYS A 4 -0.69 31.23 2.75
N SER A 5 -1.20 31.87 1.69
CA SER A 5 -1.79 31.19 0.54
C SER A 5 -0.85 31.29 -0.69
N PRO A 6 -0.76 30.24 -1.53
CA PRO A 6 0.01 30.28 -2.78
C PRO A 6 -0.68 31.06 -3.90
N ASP A 7 -1.93 31.45 -3.72
CA ASP A 7 -2.70 32.20 -4.71
C ASP A 7 -2.54 33.73 -4.54
N ASP A 8 -2.11 34.19 -3.37
CA ASP A 8 -1.80 35.59 -3.12
C ASP A 8 -0.41 35.96 -3.65
N ASP A 9 -0.35 36.82 -4.68
CA ASP A 9 0.90 37.25 -5.30
C ASP A 9 1.85 37.95 -4.31
N LEU A 10 1.30 38.75 -3.38
CA LEU A 10 2.08 39.44 -2.34
C LEU A 10 2.80 38.47 -1.39
N HIS A 11 2.16 37.35 -1.03
CA HIS A 11 2.76 36.33 -0.18
C HIS A 11 3.91 35.62 -0.90
N VAL A 12 3.71 35.28 -2.18
CA VAL A 12 4.74 34.65 -3.02
C VAL A 12 5.94 35.57 -3.21
N ASP A 13 5.71 36.86 -3.47
CA ASP A 13 6.77 37.84 -3.74
C ASP A 13 7.59 38.12 -2.48
N PHE A 14 6.93 38.25 -1.32
CA PHE A 14 7.60 38.39 -0.03
C PHE A 14 8.50 37.18 0.27
N VAL A 15 7.97 35.96 0.13
CA VAL A 15 8.73 34.73 0.39
C VAL A 15 9.89 34.59 -0.59
N THR A 16 9.70 34.91 -1.87
CA THR A 16 10.74 34.82 -2.91
C THR A 16 11.87 35.83 -2.65
N ALA A 17 11.54 37.08 -2.32
CA ALA A 17 12.53 38.09 -2.00
C ALA A 17 13.31 37.73 -0.73
N ALA A 18 12.61 37.32 0.34
CA ALA A 18 13.23 36.91 1.59
C ALA A 18 14.12 35.66 1.42
N SER A 19 13.68 34.67 0.65
CA SER A 19 14.47 33.47 0.36
C SER A 19 15.73 33.81 -0.44
N ASN A 20 15.64 34.73 -1.40
CA ASN A 20 16.76 35.11 -2.26
C ASN A 20 17.80 35.94 -1.50
N LEU A 21 17.37 36.85 -0.62
CA LEU A 21 18.29 37.58 0.28
C LEU A 21 19.04 36.62 1.21
N ARG A 22 18.33 35.64 1.79
CA ARG A 22 18.96 34.61 2.63
C ARG A 22 19.89 33.72 1.82
N ALA A 23 19.51 33.33 0.60
CA ALA A 23 20.34 32.51 -0.28
C ALA A 23 21.65 33.24 -0.63
N GLY A 24 21.57 34.55 -0.92
CA GLY A 24 22.75 35.39 -1.15
C GLY A 24 23.75 35.38 0.01
N ASN A 25 23.27 35.39 1.26
CA ASN A 25 24.15 35.31 2.44
C ASN A 25 24.96 34.01 2.53
N TYR A 26 24.48 32.92 1.93
CA TYR A 26 25.14 31.61 1.95
C TYR A 26 25.78 31.23 0.59
N GLY A 27 25.82 32.14 -0.38
CA GLY A 27 26.31 31.84 -1.73
C GLY A 27 25.44 30.83 -2.50
N ILE A 28 24.18 30.66 -2.11
CA ILE A 28 23.21 29.78 -2.78
C ILE A 28 22.57 30.58 -3.92
N PRO A 29 22.43 30.01 -5.14
CA PRO A 29 21.75 30.69 -6.24
C PRO A 29 20.28 30.98 -5.87
N GLY A 30 19.82 32.19 -6.15
CA GLY A 30 18.43 32.58 -5.92
C GLY A 30 17.46 31.73 -6.74
N ALA A 31 16.25 31.55 -6.22
CA ALA A 31 15.18 30.82 -6.88
C ALA A 31 14.25 31.78 -7.64
N ASP A 32 13.75 31.33 -8.79
CA ASP A 32 12.71 32.04 -9.55
C ASP A 32 11.37 32.03 -8.81
N ARG A 33 10.55 33.05 -9.05
CA ARG A 33 9.22 33.22 -8.44
C ARG A 33 8.34 31.98 -8.62
N LEU A 34 8.36 31.37 -9.81
CA LEU A 34 7.57 30.16 -10.09
C LEU A 34 8.06 28.95 -9.27
N ALA A 35 9.38 28.81 -9.12
CA ALA A 35 9.97 27.75 -8.31
C ALA A 35 9.62 27.94 -6.82
N SER A 36 9.71 29.17 -6.31
CA SER A 36 9.31 29.53 -4.94
C SER A 36 7.82 29.29 -4.70
N LYS A 37 6.94 29.65 -5.64
CA LYS A 37 5.50 29.36 -5.55
C LYS A 37 5.20 27.86 -5.50
N ARG A 38 5.87 27.05 -6.32
CA ARG A 38 5.74 25.58 -6.31
C ARG A 38 6.13 24.98 -4.96
N LEU A 39 7.24 25.45 -4.39
CA LEU A 39 7.74 24.99 -3.10
C LEU A 39 6.84 25.45 -1.93
N MET A 40 6.42 26.71 -1.93
CA MET A 40 5.55 27.29 -0.91
C MET A 40 4.19 26.57 -0.85
N GLY A 41 3.59 26.30 -2.02
CA GLY A 41 2.30 25.63 -2.13
C GLY A 41 2.34 24.11 -2.11
N ARG A 42 3.52 23.47 -2.01
CA ARG A 42 3.70 22.01 -2.15
C ARG A 42 2.97 21.44 -3.38
N ILE A 43 3.06 22.14 -4.50
CA ILE A 43 2.31 21.81 -5.71
C ILE A 43 2.84 20.51 -6.31
N VAL A 44 1.98 19.49 -6.41
CA VAL A 44 2.28 18.24 -7.12
C VAL A 44 2.01 18.46 -8.61
N PRO A 45 2.99 18.23 -9.51
CA PRO A 45 2.77 18.38 -10.94
C PRO A 45 1.78 17.32 -11.43
N ALA A 46 0.75 17.77 -12.14
CA ALA A 46 -0.27 16.90 -12.74
C ALA A 46 -0.49 17.30 -14.19
N ILE A 47 -0.63 16.30 -15.06
CA ILE A 47 -0.98 16.46 -16.47
C ILE A 47 -2.09 15.47 -16.81
N ALA A 48 -3.05 15.88 -17.64
CA ALA A 48 -4.22 15.06 -17.94
C ALA A 48 -3.86 13.69 -18.53
N THR A 49 -2.77 13.59 -19.29
CA THR A 49 -2.34 12.37 -19.98
C THR A 49 -1.99 11.23 -19.01
N THR A 50 -1.32 11.52 -17.88
CA THR A 50 -1.02 10.49 -16.87
C THR A 50 -2.28 10.05 -16.14
N THR A 51 -3.19 10.97 -15.83
CA THR A 51 -4.48 10.65 -15.19
C THR A 51 -5.35 9.78 -16.09
N MET A 52 -5.43 10.08 -17.39
CA MET A 52 -6.17 9.27 -18.36
C MET A 52 -5.55 7.87 -18.52
N ALA A 53 -4.22 7.78 -18.59
CA ALA A 53 -3.53 6.50 -18.69
C ALA A 53 -3.78 5.62 -17.45
N VAL A 54 -3.68 6.20 -16.24
CA VAL A 54 -3.96 5.49 -14.98
C VAL A 54 -5.42 5.09 -14.88
N ALA A 55 -6.36 5.96 -15.26
CA ALA A 55 -7.79 5.65 -15.26
C ALA A 55 -8.13 4.50 -16.22
N GLY A 56 -7.59 4.52 -17.45
CA GLY A 56 -7.78 3.44 -18.42
C GLY A 56 -7.24 2.10 -17.92
N LEU A 57 -6.06 2.09 -17.30
CA LEU A 57 -5.50 0.88 -16.68
C LEU A 57 -6.35 0.39 -15.50
N ALA A 58 -6.89 1.29 -14.68
CA ALA A 58 -7.78 0.93 -13.59
C ALA A 58 -9.08 0.28 -14.10
N CYS A 59 -9.69 0.83 -15.16
CA CYS A 59 -10.89 0.25 -15.79
C CYS A 59 -10.65 -1.18 -16.29
N LEU A 60 -9.46 -1.49 -16.84
CA LEU A 60 -9.12 -2.85 -17.27
C LEU A 60 -9.06 -3.84 -16.10
N GLU A 61 -8.55 -3.43 -14.93
CA GLU A 61 -8.53 -4.31 -13.75
C GLU A 61 -9.93 -4.48 -13.15
N ILE A 62 -10.78 -3.45 -13.20
CA ILE A 62 -12.19 -3.54 -12.78
C ILE A 62 -12.96 -4.54 -13.66
N TYR A 63 -12.70 -4.58 -14.96
CA TYR A 63 -13.35 -5.56 -15.85
C TYR A 63 -13.04 -7.01 -15.43
N LYS A 64 -11.81 -7.30 -14.99
CA LYS A 64 -11.41 -8.63 -14.50
C LYS A 64 -12.10 -8.97 -13.17
N LEU A 65 -12.30 -7.99 -12.30
CA LEU A 65 -13.08 -8.15 -11.07
C LEU A 65 -14.52 -8.52 -11.39
N ALA A 66 -15.15 -7.80 -12.34
CA ALA A 66 -16.52 -8.08 -12.77
C ALA A 66 -16.67 -9.46 -13.41
N TRP A 67 -15.64 -9.96 -14.10
CA TRP A 67 -15.62 -11.31 -14.67
C TRP A 67 -15.48 -12.43 -13.61
N GLY A 68 -15.20 -12.10 -12.35
CA GLY A 68 -15.05 -13.08 -11.27
C GLY A 68 -13.71 -13.81 -11.28
N CYS A 69 -12.67 -13.23 -11.87
CA CYS A 69 -11.31 -13.77 -11.77
C CYS A 69 -10.83 -13.74 -10.31
N ARG A 70 -10.69 -14.91 -9.68
CA ARG A 70 -10.23 -15.06 -8.28
C ARG A 70 -8.73 -15.33 -8.17
N GLU A 71 -8.08 -15.73 -9.25
CA GLU A 71 -6.65 -15.99 -9.26
C GLU A 71 -5.86 -14.67 -9.28
N ARG A 72 -4.83 -14.60 -8.42
CA ARG A 72 -3.96 -13.42 -8.31
C ARG A 72 -3.20 -13.11 -9.59
N GLY A 73 -2.83 -14.16 -10.35
CA GLY A 73 -2.11 -14.02 -11.62
C GLY A 73 -2.89 -13.30 -12.73
N CYS A 74 -4.23 -13.19 -12.60
CA CYS A 74 -5.05 -12.41 -13.53
C CYS A 74 -4.83 -10.90 -13.37
N TYR A 75 -4.48 -10.46 -12.16
CA TYR A 75 -4.30 -9.05 -11.83
C TYR A 75 -2.88 -8.58 -12.12
N ARG A 76 -2.76 -7.32 -12.51
CA ARG A 76 -1.45 -6.69 -12.75
C ARG A 76 -1.42 -5.31 -12.14
N ARG A 77 -0.43 -5.08 -11.27
CA ARG A 77 -0.04 -3.74 -10.83
C ARG A 77 0.74 -3.09 -11.96
N SER A 78 0.27 -1.95 -12.45
CA SER A 78 0.88 -1.22 -13.57
C SER A 78 1.51 0.09 -13.09
N ASN A 79 2.79 0.30 -13.41
CA ASN A 79 3.51 1.55 -13.21
C ASN A 79 3.81 2.18 -14.57
N VAL A 80 3.47 3.46 -14.75
CA VAL A 80 3.59 4.17 -16.03
C VAL A 80 4.55 5.34 -15.88
N TYR A 81 5.55 5.41 -16.76
CA TYR A 81 6.47 6.54 -16.87
C TYR A 81 6.38 7.10 -18.30
N LEU A 82 5.47 8.05 -18.52
CA LEU A 82 5.21 8.60 -19.86
C LEU A 82 6.41 9.35 -20.45
N SER A 83 7.26 9.93 -19.62
CA SER A 83 8.49 10.61 -20.08
C SER A 83 9.47 9.67 -20.77
N SER A 84 9.51 8.40 -20.37
CA SER A 84 10.35 7.34 -20.95
C SER A 84 9.54 6.34 -21.78
N SER A 85 8.24 6.61 -22.00
CA SER A 85 7.29 5.67 -22.64
C SER A 85 7.34 4.25 -22.07
N LEU A 86 7.54 4.14 -20.75
CA LEU A 86 7.83 2.88 -20.09
C LEU A 86 6.65 2.43 -19.23
N LEU A 87 6.13 1.23 -19.51
CA LEU A 87 5.05 0.57 -18.76
C LEU A 87 5.61 -0.69 -18.08
N LEU A 88 5.68 -0.69 -16.75
CA LEU A 88 6.06 -1.88 -15.97
C LEU A 88 4.83 -2.52 -15.37
N ARG A 89 4.63 -3.82 -15.62
CA ARG A 89 3.54 -4.59 -15.02
C ARG A 89 4.10 -5.72 -14.16
N GLY A 90 3.70 -5.74 -12.88
CA GLY A 90 4.04 -6.80 -11.93
C GLY A 90 2.79 -7.50 -11.42
N GLU A 91 2.94 -8.78 -11.05
CA GLU A 91 1.89 -9.47 -10.29
C GLU A 91 1.80 -8.86 -8.87
N PRO A 92 0.59 -8.69 -8.31
CA PRO A 92 0.45 -8.27 -6.92
C PRO A 92 1.07 -9.31 -5.97
N GLY A 93 1.83 -8.83 -4.99
CA GLY A 93 2.42 -9.66 -3.95
C GLY A 93 1.38 -10.39 -3.10
N PRO A 94 1.75 -11.46 -2.39
CA PRO A 94 0.88 -12.07 -1.40
C PRO A 94 0.55 -11.06 -0.30
N PRO A 95 -0.61 -11.17 0.37
CA PRO A 95 -0.90 -10.32 1.51
C PRO A 95 0.12 -10.58 2.62
N ASP A 96 0.51 -9.53 3.32
CA ASP A 96 1.36 -9.67 4.50
C ASP A 96 0.61 -10.43 5.59
N THR A 97 1.31 -11.37 6.22
CA THR A 97 0.77 -12.22 7.25
C THR A 97 1.51 -12.05 8.57
N TYR A 98 0.77 -12.18 9.68
CA TYR A 98 1.33 -12.12 11.03
C TYR A 98 0.81 -13.28 11.88
N TRP A 99 1.65 -13.75 12.79
CA TRP A 99 1.34 -14.90 13.63
C TRP A 99 0.71 -14.46 14.95
N TYR A 100 -0.50 -14.94 15.24
CA TYR A 100 -1.19 -14.68 16.50
C TYR A 100 -2.11 -15.85 16.89
N GLY A 101 -2.05 -16.29 18.15
CA GLY A 101 -2.97 -17.31 18.69
C GLY A 101 -2.94 -18.65 17.95
N GLN A 102 -1.75 -19.10 17.53
CA GLN A 102 -1.52 -20.33 16.75
C GLN A 102 -2.12 -20.33 15.33
N ARG A 103 -2.40 -19.15 14.77
CA ARG A 103 -2.85 -18.99 13.39
C ARG A 103 -2.10 -17.87 12.68
N GLU A 104 -1.98 -18.01 11.38
CA GLU A 104 -1.53 -16.96 10.48
C GLU A 104 -2.72 -16.06 10.11
N TRP A 105 -2.60 -14.79 10.43
CA TRP A 105 -3.58 -13.75 10.15
C TRP A 105 -3.13 -12.93 8.96
N SER A 106 -4.09 -12.45 8.15
CA SER A 106 -3.83 -11.47 7.09
C SER A 106 -4.66 -10.21 7.33
N CYS A 107 -4.34 -9.12 6.64
CA CYS A 107 -5.10 -7.88 6.69
C CYS A 107 -6.57 -8.00 6.25
N TRP A 108 -6.95 -9.12 5.64
CA TRP A 108 -8.32 -9.38 5.18
C TRP A 108 -9.16 -10.14 6.20
N GLU A 109 -8.55 -10.73 7.23
CA GLU A 109 -9.28 -11.44 8.27
C GLU A 109 -9.86 -10.46 9.29
N ARG A 110 -11.16 -10.59 9.59
CA ARG A 110 -11.85 -9.75 10.59
C ARG A 110 -12.58 -10.62 11.59
N LEU A 111 -12.68 -10.11 12.81
CA LEU A 111 -13.52 -10.68 13.85
C LEU A 111 -14.91 -10.06 13.74
N GLU A 112 -15.83 -10.83 13.18
CA GLU A 112 -17.23 -10.43 13.14
C GLU A 112 -17.90 -10.83 14.46
N VAL A 113 -18.37 -9.83 15.21
CA VAL A 113 -19.07 -10.02 16.48
C VAL A 113 -20.48 -9.45 16.33
N GLN A 114 -21.49 -10.23 16.70
CA GLN A 114 -22.86 -9.75 16.74
C GLN A 114 -23.04 -8.87 17.97
N ALA A 115 -23.21 -7.57 17.77
CA ALA A 115 -23.25 -6.58 18.83
C ALA A 115 -24.58 -6.46 19.57
N ALA A 116 -25.67 -6.94 18.96
CA ALA A 116 -26.97 -7.01 19.60
C ALA A 116 -27.27 -8.47 19.98
N GLY A 117 -27.60 -8.70 21.25
CA GLY A 117 -28.20 -9.96 21.68
C GLY A 117 -29.59 -10.15 21.07
N ALA A 118 -30.13 -11.36 21.14
CA ALA A 118 -31.49 -11.67 20.67
C ALA A 118 -32.58 -10.78 21.32
N ASP A 119 -32.26 -10.19 22.48
CA ASP A 119 -33.12 -9.32 23.28
C ASP A 119 -33.02 -7.83 22.90
N GLY A 120 -32.25 -7.47 21.87
CA GLY A 120 -32.05 -6.08 21.42
C GLY A 120 -31.13 -5.25 22.32
N ARG A 121 -30.52 -5.87 23.35
CA ARG A 121 -29.52 -5.24 24.22
C ARG A 121 -28.14 -5.31 23.58
N GLU A 122 -27.39 -4.22 23.65
CA GLU A 122 -25.97 -4.19 23.25
C GLU A 122 -25.15 -5.13 24.13
N MET A 123 -24.24 -5.90 23.52
CA MET A 123 -23.36 -6.83 24.22
C MET A 123 -22.52 -6.10 25.26
N THR A 124 -22.40 -6.68 26.45
CA THR A 124 -21.52 -6.11 27.48
C THR A 124 -20.06 -6.41 27.16
N LEU A 125 -19.12 -5.57 27.64
CA LEU A 125 -17.68 -5.83 27.49
C LEU A 125 -17.29 -7.20 28.06
N ARG A 126 -17.94 -7.62 29.14
CA ARG A 126 -17.71 -8.92 29.78
C ARG A 126 -18.11 -10.07 28.85
N GLU A 127 -19.29 -9.99 28.24
CA GLU A 127 -19.75 -10.98 27.24
C GLU A 127 -18.84 -11.01 26.00
N LEU A 128 -18.33 -9.86 25.56
CA LEU A 128 -17.38 -9.79 24.45
C LEU A 128 -16.06 -10.49 24.78
N LEU A 129 -15.53 -10.30 25.99
CA LEU A 129 -14.30 -10.96 26.43
C LEU A 129 -14.49 -12.47 26.56
N GLU A 130 -15.59 -12.91 27.16
CA GLU A 130 -15.96 -14.33 27.24
C GLU A 130 -16.13 -14.94 25.83
N TRP A 131 -16.73 -14.19 24.90
CA TRP A 131 -16.85 -14.60 23.49
C TRP A 131 -15.49 -14.69 22.79
N LEU A 132 -14.58 -13.75 23.03
CA LEU A 132 -13.24 -13.76 22.45
C LEU A 132 -12.44 -14.97 22.94
N GLU A 133 -12.50 -15.28 24.23
CA GLU A 133 -11.83 -16.44 24.83
C GLU A 133 -12.43 -17.76 24.32
N ALA A 134 -13.75 -17.89 24.33
CA ALA A 134 -14.45 -19.06 23.79
C ALA A 134 -14.16 -19.25 22.30
N SER A 135 -14.15 -18.17 21.52
CA SER A 135 -13.87 -18.22 20.10
C SER A 135 -12.40 -18.45 19.79
N ALA A 136 -11.47 -17.98 20.63
CA ALA A 136 -10.06 -18.31 20.50
C ALA A 136 -9.83 -19.81 20.74
N ALA A 137 -10.46 -20.39 21.77
CA ALA A 137 -10.39 -21.82 22.05
C ALA A 137 -11.03 -22.67 20.93
N ALA A 138 -12.20 -22.28 20.42
CA ALA A 138 -12.87 -22.96 19.30
C ALA A 138 -12.08 -22.87 17.97
N ARG A 139 -11.33 -21.79 17.78
CA ARG A 139 -10.51 -21.58 16.56
C ARG A 139 -9.13 -22.25 16.65
N ALA A 140 -8.57 -22.46 17.84
CA ALA A 140 -7.29 -23.17 18.01
C ALA A 140 -7.34 -24.64 17.51
N GLY A 141 -8.51 -25.26 17.49
CA GLY A 141 -8.72 -26.62 16.94
C GLY A 141 -8.98 -26.69 15.43
N ARG A 142 -9.17 -25.56 14.74
CA ARG A 142 -9.36 -25.51 13.28
C ARG A 142 -8.07 -25.04 12.63
N GLY A 143 -7.31 -25.98 12.08
CA GLY A 143 -6.23 -25.68 11.13
C GLY A 143 -6.71 -24.78 9.98
N PRO A 144 -5.77 -24.18 9.22
CA PRO A 144 -6.07 -23.15 8.25
C PRO A 144 -7.17 -23.60 7.31
N ARG A 145 -8.34 -22.96 7.42
CA ARG A 145 -9.43 -23.16 6.46
C ARG A 145 -9.00 -22.47 5.18
N SER A 146 -8.43 -23.23 4.25
CA SER A 146 -8.47 -22.83 2.84
C SER A 146 -9.93 -22.49 2.52
N PRO A 147 -10.22 -21.30 1.97
CA PRO A 147 -11.57 -21.01 1.53
C PRO A 147 -11.97 -22.12 0.56
N ALA A 148 -13.09 -22.78 0.86
CA ALA A 148 -13.56 -23.93 0.11
C ALA A 148 -13.53 -23.62 -1.39
N LEU A 149 -12.62 -24.29 -2.11
CA LEU A 149 -12.66 -24.38 -3.55
C LEU A 149 -14.01 -25.03 -3.90
N THR A 150 -14.98 -24.22 -4.30
CA THR A 150 -16.09 -24.72 -5.10
C THR A 150 -15.45 -25.31 -6.37
N PRO A 151 -15.67 -26.60 -6.71
CA PRO A 151 -15.08 -27.16 -7.91
C PRO A 151 -15.60 -26.39 -9.12
N ALA A 152 -14.72 -25.67 -9.79
CA ALA A 152 -15.02 -25.07 -11.08
C ALA A 152 -15.43 -26.19 -12.06
N PRO A 153 -16.44 -25.98 -12.92
CA PRO A 153 -16.79 -26.97 -13.94
C PRO A 153 -15.56 -27.23 -14.82
N ARG A 154 -15.20 -28.52 -14.97
CA ARG A 154 -14.10 -28.99 -15.81
C ARG A 154 -14.25 -28.43 -17.22
N ARG A 155 -13.49 -27.38 -17.58
CA ARG A 155 -13.27 -27.02 -18.99
C ARG A 155 -12.13 -27.88 -19.54
N ALA A 156 -12.40 -28.45 -20.71
CA ALA A 156 -11.56 -29.41 -21.41
C ALA A 156 -10.11 -28.89 -21.58
N ARG A 157 -9.14 -29.76 -21.26
CA ARG A 157 -7.73 -29.62 -21.62
C ARG A 157 -7.62 -29.63 -23.15
N THR A 158 -7.38 -28.48 -23.78
CA THR A 158 -6.69 -28.44 -25.06
C THR A 158 -5.20 -28.22 -24.78
N ALA A 159 -4.40 -29.21 -25.16
CA ALA A 159 -2.96 -29.23 -25.04
C ALA A 159 -2.32 -28.19 -25.98
N GLY A 160 -1.31 -27.47 -25.48
CA GLY A 160 -0.42 -26.61 -26.26
C GLY A 160 0.78 -26.21 -25.39
N PRO A 161 2.02 -26.22 -25.91
CA PRO A 161 3.21 -26.45 -25.11
C PRO A 161 3.69 -25.21 -24.36
N SER A 162 4.23 -25.44 -23.17
CA SER A 162 5.11 -24.53 -22.45
C SER A 162 6.41 -24.27 -23.22
N PRO A 163 7.06 -23.13 -22.95
CA PRO A 163 8.44 -23.27 -22.55
C PRO A 163 8.70 -22.54 -21.23
N CYS A 164 9.28 -23.30 -20.31
CA CYS A 164 9.98 -22.82 -19.15
C CYS A 164 11.17 -21.95 -19.58
N SER A 165 11.31 -20.76 -19.00
CA SER A 165 12.62 -20.13 -18.89
C SER A 165 12.75 -19.53 -17.50
N CYS A 166 13.35 -20.32 -16.61
CA CYS A 166 13.95 -19.86 -15.39
C CYS A 166 15.02 -18.83 -15.75
N THR A 167 14.87 -17.58 -15.30
CA THR A 167 16.01 -16.67 -15.18
C THR A 167 16.04 -16.21 -13.74
N ALA A 168 16.84 -16.93 -12.96
CA ALA A 168 17.27 -16.49 -11.65
C ALA A 168 18.04 -15.18 -11.82
N THR A 169 17.62 -14.13 -11.13
CA THR A 169 18.54 -13.06 -10.74
C THR A 169 18.37 -12.86 -9.25
N ARG A 170 19.26 -13.51 -8.49
CA ARG A 170 19.60 -13.13 -7.12
C ARG A 170 20.01 -11.66 -7.16
N CYS A 171 19.39 -10.84 -6.32
CA CYS A 171 20.06 -9.66 -5.79
C CYS A 171 20.00 -9.75 -4.27
N SER A 172 21.10 -10.28 -3.73
CA SER A 172 21.47 -10.25 -2.33
C SER A 172 21.66 -8.80 -1.87
N THR A 173 20.90 -8.37 -0.88
CA THR A 173 21.39 -7.35 0.05
C THR A 173 21.01 -7.73 1.46
N THR A 174 22.03 -8.22 2.14
CA THR A 174 22.09 -8.62 3.54
C THR A 174 21.92 -7.39 4.43
N ALA A 175 20.80 -7.24 5.11
CA ALA A 175 20.69 -6.32 6.25
C ALA A 175 20.78 -7.15 7.54
N ARG A 176 21.95 -7.12 8.17
CA ARG A 176 22.26 -7.75 9.46
C ARG A 176 21.48 -7.04 10.59
N PRO A 177 20.87 -7.75 11.55
CA PRO A 177 20.34 -7.14 12.76
C PRO A 177 21.47 -6.93 13.78
N THR A 178 21.76 -5.69 14.13
CA THR A 178 22.65 -5.34 15.25
C THR A 178 21.88 -5.44 16.56
N ARG A 179 22.27 -6.40 17.40
CA ARG A 179 21.86 -6.46 18.81
C ARG A 179 23.10 -6.68 19.66
N ARG A 180 23.52 -5.68 20.44
CA ARG A 180 24.16 -5.92 21.74
C ARG A 180 24.08 -4.70 22.66
N ARG A 181 23.56 -4.98 23.86
CA ARG A 181 23.58 -4.14 25.07
C ARG A 181 25.02 -3.80 25.47
N GLY A 182 25.18 -2.65 26.11
CA GLY A 182 26.47 -2.16 26.60
C GLY A 182 26.97 -2.78 27.91
N ARG A 183 28.24 -2.49 28.21
CA ARG A 183 28.79 -2.13 29.54
C ARG A 183 30.30 -1.89 29.43
N GLY A 184 30.75 -0.74 29.92
CA GLY A 184 31.85 -0.64 30.90
C GLY A 184 33.30 -0.44 30.42
N SER A 185 33.84 0.72 30.85
CA SER A 185 35.14 0.87 31.54
C SER A 185 36.46 0.83 30.75
N GLY A 186 37.14 1.99 30.75
CA GLY A 186 38.48 2.04 31.35
C GLY A 186 39.62 2.56 30.47
N ARG A 187 40.17 3.70 30.93
CA ARG A 187 41.43 4.39 30.60
C ARG A 187 41.43 5.35 29.42
#